data_AF-A0A9P1CLH3-F1
#
_entry.id   AF-A0A9P1CLH3-F1
#
_cell.length_a   1.000
_cell.length_b   1.000
_cell.length_c   1.000
_cell.angle_alpha   90.00
_cell.angle_beta   90.00
_cell.angle_gamma   90.00
#
_symmetry.space_group_name_H-M   'P 1'
#
loop_
_entity.id
_entity.type
_entity.pdbx_description
1 polymer ?
#
loop_
_entity_poly.entity_id
_entity_poly.type
_entity_poly.pdbx_seq_one_letter_code
_entity_poly.pdbx_strand_id
1 'polypeptide(L)'
;MVNFLESPNHLVYGQCAMFHTHEMPMICPTWQPEVLRRLQAIQWSPDKDEEKLTPHGHAMARLPLHPRLAHMVLRAEDSKENGTDLGSVATLCALLEEERDVLQDSQRGLCADVATRLRALRGEDLPQRYRNMTVLPKHCSRVMQNAKRLQEDLKTKTKSVTRPGPLLALAFPERVARRGKKGRFVLRDGSMCTVKDPVLQNEDFLAVGRLKNKVVTLAAPLLASEAAVHILPS
;
A
#
# COMPACT_ATOMS: atom_id res chain seq x y z
N MET A 1 18.14 39.12 13.21
CA MET A 1 16.80 38.89 13.80
C MET A 1 15.79 39.00 12.67
N VAL A 2 15.50 37.88 11.98
CA VAL A 2 14.43 37.81 10.98
C VAL A 2 13.79 36.44 11.13
N ASN A 3 12.53 36.44 11.58
CA ASN A 3 11.67 35.28 11.71
C ASN A 3 11.25 34.78 10.32
N PHE A 4 11.38 33.48 10.06
CA PHE A 4 10.63 32.80 9.00
C PHE A 4 9.57 31.90 9.64
N LEU A 5 8.34 32.39 9.60
CA LEU A 5 7.12 31.63 9.86
C LEU A 5 6.77 30.81 8.61
N GLU A 6 6.42 29.56 8.86
CA GLU A 6 5.41 28.73 8.18
C GLU A 6 5.35 28.67 6.63
N SER A 7 5.66 27.49 6.12
CA SER A 7 4.85 26.85 5.06
C SER A 7 4.93 25.32 5.22
N PRO A 8 3.80 24.63 5.50
CA PRO A 8 3.76 23.17 5.54
C PRO A 8 3.41 22.61 4.16
N ASN A 9 4.02 21.46 3.82
CA ASN A 9 3.73 20.60 2.67
C ASN A 9 4.45 20.93 1.35
N HIS A 10 5.75 20.64 1.29
CA HIS A 10 6.37 20.14 0.08
C HIS A 10 7.30 18.95 0.37
N LEU A 11 6.88 17.77 -0.09
CA LEU A 11 7.70 16.74 -0.71
C LEU A 11 9.05 16.41 -0.04
N VAL A 12 9.02 15.65 1.07
CA VAL A 12 10.21 14.96 1.59
C VAL A 12 10.06 13.46 1.37
N TYR A 13 10.03 13.04 0.11
CA TYR A 13 10.22 11.62 -0.26
C TYR A 13 11.28 11.43 -1.36
N GLY A 14 11.80 12.52 -1.94
CA GLY A 14 12.71 12.49 -3.09
C GLY A 14 14.17 12.86 -2.81
N GLN A 15 14.62 12.96 -1.55
CA GLN A 15 15.94 13.51 -1.22
C GLN A 15 16.86 12.58 -0.40
N CYS A 16 16.67 11.26 -0.49
CA CYS A 16 17.66 10.29 0.04
C CYS A 16 18.62 9.73 -1.03
N ALA A 17 18.40 10.01 -2.32
CA ALA A 17 19.20 9.43 -3.39
C ALA A 17 20.32 10.38 -3.87
N MET A 18 21.23 10.80 -2.98
CA MET A 18 22.55 11.34 -3.36
C MET A 18 23.45 11.44 -2.12
N PHE A 19 23.96 10.31 -1.61
CA PHE A 19 25.17 10.34 -0.78
C PHE A 19 26.08 9.18 -1.17
N HIS A 20 27.22 9.51 -1.77
CA HIS A 20 28.39 8.64 -1.88
C HIS A 20 29.17 8.74 -0.58
N THR A 21 29.17 7.69 0.23
CA THR A 21 30.29 7.19 1.05
C THR A 21 29.83 5.90 1.73
N HIS A 22 30.79 5.09 2.19
CA HIS A 22 30.67 3.74 2.73
C HIS A 22 29.83 3.58 4.02
N GLU A 23 28.89 4.48 4.30
CA GLU A 23 27.99 4.42 5.45
C GLU A 23 26.55 4.20 4.99
N MET A 24 25.84 3.32 5.70
CA MET A 24 24.43 2.98 5.47
C MET A 24 23.63 4.23 5.10
N PRO A 25 22.85 4.22 4.00
CA PRO A 25 21.89 5.29 3.77
C PRO A 25 20.97 5.30 4.99
N MET A 26 21.10 6.37 5.78
CA MET A 26 20.38 6.59 7.03
C MET A 26 18.94 6.16 6.84
N ILE A 27 18.60 5.02 7.45
CA ILE A 27 17.23 4.53 7.54
C ILE A 27 16.42 5.73 8.03
N CYS A 28 15.50 6.21 7.19
CA CYS A 28 14.65 7.34 7.55
C CYS A 28 14.07 7.05 8.94
N PRO A 29 14.13 7.97 9.93
CA PRO A 29 13.78 7.70 11.33
C PRO A 29 12.33 7.26 11.57
N THR A 30 11.53 7.17 10.50
CA THR A 30 10.16 6.66 10.48
C THR A 30 10.05 5.16 10.20
N TRP A 31 11.13 4.48 9.76
CA TRP A 31 11.09 3.06 9.43
C TRP A 31 11.35 2.22 10.69
N GLN A 32 10.29 1.62 11.20
CA GLN A 32 10.38 0.72 12.35
C GLN A 32 11.14 -0.57 11.94
N PRO A 33 12.23 -0.96 12.65
CA PRO A 33 13.04 -2.13 12.30
C PRO A 33 12.23 -3.43 12.16
N GLU A 34 11.20 -3.61 12.99
CA GLU A 34 10.32 -4.78 12.92
C GLU A 34 9.58 -4.89 11.58
N VAL A 35 9.12 -3.76 11.02
CA VAL A 35 8.49 -3.72 9.71
C VAL A 35 9.50 -4.08 8.63
N LEU A 36 10.72 -3.53 8.68
CA LEU A 36 11.76 -3.82 7.70
C LEU A 36 12.20 -5.28 7.72
N ARG A 37 12.35 -5.89 8.91
CA ARG A 37 12.61 -7.33 9.06
C ARG A 37 11.49 -8.16 8.44
N ARG A 38 10.23 -7.77 8.70
CA ARG A 38 9.06 -8.46 8.14
C ARG A 38 8.96 -8.37 6.61
N LEU A 39 9.42 -7.26 6.04
CA LEU A 39 9.56 -7.07 4.59
C LEU A 39 10.84 -7.70 4.02
N GLN A 40 11.63 -8.39 4.84
CA GLN A 40 12.91 -9.01 4.48
C GLN A 40 13.93 -8.00 3.94
N ALA A 41 13.81 -6.73 4.33
CA ALA A 41 14.69 -5.64 3.90
C ALA A 41 15.99 -5.58 4.71
N ILE A 42 15.93 -6.03 5.97
CA ILE A 42 17.08 -6.11 6.86
C ILE A 42 17.18 -7.49 7.49
N GLN A 43 18.40 -7.89 7.82
CA GLN A 43 18.71 -9.11 8.54
C GLN A 43 19.72 -8.85 9.65
N TRP A 44 19.65 -9.66 10.69
CA TRP A 44 20.63 -9.65 11.78
C TRP A 44 21.94 -10.30 11.33
N SER A 45 23.08 -9.65 11.61
CA SER A 45 24.41 -10.15 11.32
C SER A 45 25.13 -10.53 12.63
N PRO A 46 25.27 -11.83 12.97
CA PRO A 46 25.92 -12.24 14.21
C PRO A 46 27.38 -11.80 14.31
N ASP A 47 28.10 -11.73 13.18
CA ASP A 47 29.51 -11.36 13.14
C ASP A 47 29.80 -9.91 13.55
N LYS A 48 28.81 -9.02 13.43
CA LYS A 48 28.96 -7.58 13.66
C LYS A 48 27.98 -7.02 14.69
N ASP A 49 27.13 -7.87 15.28
CA ASP A 49 26.10 -7.47 16.25
C ASP A 49 25.21 -6.31 15.75
N GLU A 50 24.91 -6.30 14.43
CA GLU A 50 24.22 -5.18 13.76
C GLU A 50 23.16 -5.66 12.75
N GLU A 51 22.21 -4.77 12.43
CA GLU A 51 21.29 -4.96 11.32
C GLU A 51 21.92 -4.54 9.99
N LYS A 52 21.83 -5.39 8.98
CA LYS A 52 22.30 -5.09 7.63
C LYS A 52 21.17 -5.13 6.62
N LEU A 53 21.26 -4.28 5.61
CA LEU A 53 20.39 -4.35 4.44
C LEU A 53 20.63 -5.67 3.69
N THR A 54 19.55 -6.31 3.30
CA THR A 54 19.58 -7.46 2.39
C THR A 54 19.69 -6.96 0.93
N PRO A 55 19.99 -7.83 -0.06
CA PRO A 55 19.87 -7.46 -1.47
C PRO A 55 18.48 -6.91 -1.82
N HIS A 56 17.42 -7.47 -1.21
CA HIS A 56 16.05 -6.98 -1.34
C HIS A 56 15.89 -5.58 -0.74
N GLY A 57 16.45 -5.32 0.45
CA GLY A 57 16.44 -4.01 1.08
C GLY A 57 17.19 -2.95 0.26
N HIS A 58 18.31 -3.32 -0.35
CA HIS A 58 19.02 -2.44 -1.28
C HIS A 58 18.20 -2.12 -2.53
N ALA A 59 17.49 -3.10 -3.10
CA ALA A 59 16.59 -2.87 -4.22
C ALA A 59 15.43 -1.94 -3.83
N MET A 60 14.84 -2.16 -2.65
CA MET A 60 13.77 -1.31 -2.11
C MET A 60 14.21 0.15 -1.95
N ALA A 61 15.42 0.38 -1.42
CA ALA A 61 15.95 1.73 -1.19
C ALA A 61 16.23 2.53 -2.47
N ARG A 62 16.26 1.88 -3.65
CA ARG A 62 16.43 2.55 -4.95
C ARG A 62 15.12 3.09 -5.52
N LEU A 63 13.97 2.67 -4.99
CA LEU A 63 12.67 3.15 -5.44
C LEU A 63 12.28 4.41 -4.65
N PRO A 64 11.72 5.45 -5.28
CA PRO A 64 11.25 6.67 -4.61
C PRO A 64 9.90 6.45 -3.93
N LEU A 65 9.78 5.36 -3.17
CA LEU A 65 8.55 4.87 -2.55
C LEU A 65 8.77 4.54 -1.08
N HIS A 66 7.69 4.55 -0.32
CA HIS A 66 7.69 3.98 1.02
C HIS A 66 8.12 2.48 0.99
N PRO A 67 8.90 1.95 1.96
CA PRO A 67 9.42 0.57 1.95
C PRO A 67 8.38 -0.51 1.65
N ARG A 68 7.17 -0.36 2.19
CA ARG A 68 6.05 -1.28 1.96
C ARG A 68 5.61 -1.33 0.50
N LEU A 69 5.56 -0.17 -0.14
CA LEU A 69 5.19 -0.05 -1.55
C LEU A 69 6.34 -0.48 -2.45
N ALA A 70 7.58 -0.15 -2.09
CA ALA A 70 8.78 -0.65 -2.76
C ALA A 70 8.85 -2.18 -2.71
N HIS A 71 8.63 -2.79 -1.54
CA HIS A 71 8.54 -4.23 -1.36
C HIS A 71 7.45 -4.84 -2.24
N MET A 72 6.25 -4.24 -2.24
CA MET A 72 5.13 -4.69 -3.07
C MET A 72 5.46 -4.64 -4.57
N VAL A 73 6.08 -3.56 -5.05
CA VAL A 73 6.49 -3.41 -6.46
C VAL A 73 7.49 -4.49 -6.86
N LEU A 74 8.55 -4.69 -6.06
CA LEU A 74 9.58 -5.69 -6.36
C LEU A 74 9.03 -7.12 -6.35
N ARG A 75 8.20 -7.45 -5.36
CA ARG A 75 7.55 -8.78 -5.30
C ARG A 75 6.55 -9.02 -6.41
N ALA A 76 5.84 -7.98 -6.83
CA ALA A 76 4.94 -8.03 -7.98
C ALA A 76 5.73 -8.26 -9.29
N GLU A 77 6.94 -7.69 -9.40
CA GLU A 77 7.85 -7.91 -10.52
C GLU A 77 8.41 -9.32 -10.55
N ASP A 78 8.82 -9.88 -9.40
CA ASP A 78 9.29 -11.27 -9.32
C ASP A 78 8.18 -12.27 -9.69
N SER A 79 6.92 -11.92 -9.38
CA SER A 79 5.74 -12.76 -9.64
C SER A 79 5.19 -12.61 -11.07
N LYS A 80 5.97 -12.07 -12.02
CA LYS A 80 5.56 -11.84 -13.41
C LYS A 80 5.06 -13.09 -14.14
N GLU A 81 5.44 -14.29 -13.70
CA GLU A 81 4.87 -15.56 -14.20
C GLU A 81 3.34 -15.66 -14.01
N ASN A 82 2.76 -14.92 -13.05
CA ASN A 82 1.33 -14.93 -12.75
C ASN A 82 0.51 -13.80 -13.42
N GLY A 83 1.10 -13.06 -14.38
CA GLY A 83 0.37 -12.03 -15.14
C GLY A 83 0.15 -10.71 -14.40
N THR A 84 0.95 -10.42 -13.36
CA THR A 84 0.85 -9.17 -12.59
C THR A 84 1.27 -7.94 -13.42
N ASP A 85 0.34 -7.03 -13.67
CA ASP A 85 0.59 -5.79 -14.39
C ASP A 85 1.24 -4.72 -13.49
N LEU A 86 2.49 -4.39 -13.77
CA LEU A 86 3.22 -3.35 -13.03
C LEU A 86 2.59 -1.96 -13.21
N GLY A 87 1.87 -1.71 -14.30
CA GLY A 87 1.13 -0.46 -14.47
C GLY A 87 -0.01 -0.29 -13.46
N SER A 88 -0.77 -1.37 -13.22
CA SER A 88 -1.79 -1.45 -12.18
C SER A 88 -1.19 -1.36 -10.77
N VAL A 89 0.00 -1.95 -10.55
CA VAL A 89 0.74 -1.81 -9.27
C VAL A 89 1.09 -0.34 -9.02
N ALA A 90 1.63 0.37 -10.02
CA ALA A 90 1.97 1.78 -9.89
C ALA A 90 0.74 2.65 -9.57
N THR A 91 -0.40 2.34 -10.18
CA THR A 91 -1.68 3.02 -9.87
C THR A 91 -2.11 2.76 -8.43
N LEU A 92 -1.97 1.52 -7.94
CA LEU A 92 -2.26 1.17 -6.56
C LEU A 92 -1.31 1.87 -5.58
N CYS A 93 -0.01 1.95 -5.87
CA CYS A 93 0.95 2.72 -5.07
C CYS A 93 0.52 4.19 -4.95
N ALA A 94 0.23 4.83 -6.08
CA ALA A 94 -0.19 6.23 -6.10
C ALA A 94 -1.49 6.46 -5.32
N LEU A 95 -2.44 5.52 -5.40
CA LEU A 95 -3.67 5.57 -4.61
C LEU A 95 -3.40 5.41 -3.10
N LEU A 96 -2.45 4.56 -2.72
CA LEU A 96 -2.08 4.32 -1.33
C LEU A 96 -1.35 5.51 -0.69
N GLU A 97 -0.51 6.20 -1.46
CA GLU A 97 0.20 7.41 -1.03
C GLU A 97 -0.70 8.64 -0.98
N GLU A 98 -1.79 8.63 -1.74
CA GLU A 98 -2.73 9.73 -1.79
C GLU A 98 -3.51 9.88 -0.46
N GLU A 99 -3.24 10.97 0.27
CA GLU A 99 -3.87 11.26 1.55
C GLU A 99 -5.38 11.57 1.42
N ARG A 100 -5.78 12.19 0.30
CA ARG A 100 -7.16 12.62 0.02
C ARG A 100 -7.85 11.61 -0.86
N ASP A 101 -8.93 11.01 -0.36
CA ASP A 101 -9.66 9.99 -1.10
C ASP A 101 -10.19 10.50 -2.45
N VAL A 102 -10.27 9.61 -3.44
CA VAL A 102 -10.80 9.87 -4.78
C VAL A 102 -12.32 9.80 -4.82
N LEU A 103 -12.92 9.15 -3.82
CA LEU A 103 -14.36 9.09 -3.61
C LEU A 103 -14.74 9.90 -2.38
N GLN A 104 -15.78 10.71 -2.50
CA GLN A 104 -16.43 11.32 -1.35
C GLN A 104 -17.53 10.41 -0.84
N ASP A 105 -17.30 9.86 0.35
CA ASP A 105 -18.24 9.00 1.06
C ASP A 105 -19.12 9.84 2.00
N SER A 106 -20.44 9.63 1.96
CA SER A 106 -21.37 10.27 2.89
C SER A 106 -21.18 9.78 4.32
N GLN A 107 -20.70 8.54 4.51
CA GLN A 107 -20.26 8.04 5.81
C GLN A 107 -18.95 7.28 5.68
N ARG A 108 -17.88 7.83 6.29
CA ARG A 108 -16.53 7.26 6.23
C ARG A 108 -16.49 5.73 6.36
N GLY A 109 -16.05 5.06 5.28
CA GLY A 109 -15.75 3.63 5.24
C GLY A 109 -16.87 2.75 4.68
N LEU A 110 -17.96 3.33 4.15
CA LEU A 110 -19.01 2.59 3.46
C LEU A 110 -18.56 2.05 2.10
N CYS A 111 -17.63 2.75 1.45
CA CYS A 111 -16.92 2.21 0.29
C CYS A 111 -15.43 2.14 0.63
N ALA A 112 -14.99 0.99 1.14
CA ALA A 112 -13.60 0.75 1.49
C ALA A 112 -12.88 -0.13 0.45
N ASP A 113 -13.60 -0.73 -0.49
CA ASP A 113 -12.98 -1.55 -1.53
C ASP A 113 -12.07 -0.72 -2.45
N VAL A 114 -10.82 -1.19 -2.61
CA VAL A 114 -9.84 -0.64 -3.53
C VAL A 114 -10.30 -0.80 -4.98
N ALA A 115 -10.95 -1.91 -5.32
CA ALA A 115 -11.37 -2.14 -6.70
C ALA A 115 -12.32 -1.03 -7.18
N THR A 116 -13.23 -0.56 -6.33
CA THR A 116 -14.13 0.57 -6.63
C THR A 116 -13.37 1.86 -6.93
N ARG A 117 -12.27 2.16 -6.21
CA ARG A 117 -11.43 3.33 -6.47
C ARG A 117 -10.63 3.18 -7.76
N LEU A 118 -10.12 1.99 -8.03
CA LEU A 118 -9.42 1.71 -9.29
C LEU A 118 -10.35 1.85 -10.50
N ARG A 119 -11.63 1.47 -10.38
CA ARG A 119 -12.66 1.73 -11.41
C ARG A 119 -12.87 3.23 -11.63
N ALA A 120 -13.03 3.99 -10.55
CA ALA A 120 -13.19 5.44 -10.61
C ALA A 120 -12.00 6.13 -11.30
N LEU A 121 -10.78 5.68 -11.04
CA LEU A 121 -9.56 6.17 -11.69
C LEU A 121 -9.51 5.86 -13.19
N ARG A 122 -10.11 4.75 -13.62
CA ARG A 122 -10.26 4.37 -15.04
C ARG A 122 -11.42 5.09 -15.74
N GLY A 123 -12.21 5.89 -15.00
CA GLY A 123 -13.41 6.53 -15.53
C GLY A 123 -14.57 5.56 -15.76
N GLU A 124 -14.53 4.38 -15.13
CA GLU A 124 -15.59 3.38 -15.22
C GLU A 124 -16.74 3.69 -14.27
N ASP A 125 -17.94 3.22 -14.62
CA ASP A 125 -19.11 3.30 -13.74
C ASP A 125 -18.86 2.56 -12.43
N LEU A 126 -19.29 3.20 -11.33
CA LEU A 126 -19.27 2.59 -10.01
C LEU A 126 -20.35 1.51 -9.90
N PRO A 127 -20.14 0.46 -9.10
CA PRO A 127 -21.19 -0.51 -8.79
C PRO A 127 -22.46 0.18 -8.30
N GLN A 128 -23.64 -0.35 -8.66
CA GLN A 128 -24.95 0.23 -8.35
C GLN A 128 -25.11 0.69 -6.89
N ARG A 129 -24.54 -0.06 -5.94
CA ARG A 129 -24.59 0.25 -4.50
C ARG A 129 -23.80 1.51 -4.10
N TYR A 130 -22.80 1.90 -4.89
CA TYR A 130 -21.94 3.06 -4.68
C TYR A 130 -22.24 4.19 -5.67
N ARG A 131 -23.31 4.08 -6.49
CA ARG A 131 -23.66 5.07 -7.53
C ARG A 131 -23.91 6.49 -7.00
N ASN A 132 -24.29 6.61 -5.73
CA ASN A 132 -24.56 7.91 -5.08
C ASN A 132 -23.27 8.57 -4.54
N MET A 133 -22.12 7.94 -4.70
CA MET A 133 -20.84 8.53 -4.30
C MET A 133 -20.37 9.55 -5.33
N THR A 134 -19.75 10.63 -4.84
CA THR A 134 -19.16 11.63 -5.72
C THR A 134 -17.70 11.27 -6.00
N VAL A 135 -17.36 11.05 -7.27
CA VAL A 135 -15.96 10.96 -7.72
C VAL A 135 -15.36 12.36 -7.71
N LEU A 136 -14.15 12.52 -7.19
CA LEU A 136 -13.46 13.80 -7.08
C LEU A 136 -12.37 13.93 -8.17
N PRO A 137 -12.65 14.61 -9.32
CA PRO A 137 -11.78 14.54 -10.50
C PRO A 137 -10.37 15.08 -10.26
N LYS A 138 -10.23 16.09 -9.40
CA LYS A 138 -8.93 16.66 -9.01
C LYS A 138 -8.04 15.62 -8.32
N HIS A 139 -8.60 14.79 -7.44
CA HIS A 139 -7.85 13.74 -6.75
C HIS A 139 -7.55 12.56 -7.68
N CYS A 140 -8.50 12.17 -8.53
CA CYS A 140 -8.24 11.17 -9.57
C CYS A 140 -7.09 11.59 -10.48
N SER A 141 -7.09 12.83 -10.97
CA SER A 141 -6.05 13.35 -11.84
C SER A 141 -4.68 13.33 -11.18
N ARG A 142 -4.60 13.69 -9.89
CA ARG A 142 -3.35 13.65 -9.13
C ARG A 142 -2.82 12.22 -8.96
N VAL A 143 -3.70 11.27 -8.60
CA VAL A 143 -3.33 9.86 -8.49
C VAL A 143 -2.81 9.33 -9.83
N MET A 144 -3.51 9.61 -10.93
CA MET A 144 -3.10 9.16 -12.27
C MET A 144 -1.80 9.79 -12.73
N GLN A 145 -1.55 11.07 -12.39
CA GLN A 145 -0.28 11.73 -12.68
C GLN A 145 0.89 11.09 -11.92
N ASN A 146 0.71 10.80 -10.63
CA ASN A 146 1.73 10.13 -9.82
C ASN A 146 1.97 8.69 -10.30
N ALA A 147 0.90 7.97 -10.64
CA ALA A 147 1.00 6.63 -11.20
C ALA A 147 1.80 6.62 -12.52
N LYS A 148 1.55 7.59 -13.40
CA LYS A 148 2.28 7.72 -14.67
C LYS A 148 3.78 7.97 -14.45
N ARG A 149 4.14 8.89 -13.55
CA ARG A 149 5.55 9.13 -13.20
C ARG A 149 6.23 7.87 -12.68
N LEU A 150 5.57 7.14 -11.79
CA LEU A 150 6.10 5.89 -11.26
C LEU A 150 6.24 4.80 -12.35
N GLN A 151 5.31 4.73 -13.30
CA GLN A 151 5.43 3.80 -14.44
C GLN A 151 6.64 4.11 -15.32
N GLU A 152 6.92 5.40 -15.54
CA GLU A 152 8.11 5.87 -16.27
C GLU A 152 9.39 5.47 -15.54
N ASP A 153 9.45 5.69 -14.21
CA ASP A 153 10.59 5.30 -13.38
C ASP A 153 10.82 3.77 -13.37
N LEU A 154 9.74 2.99 -13.34
CA LEU A 154 9.80 1.52 -13.38
C LEU A 154 10.00 0.96 -14.80
N LYS A 155 9.94 1.79 -15.85
CA LYS A 155 9.98 1.39 -17.27
C LYS A 155 8.93 0.35 -17.66
N THR A 156 7.71 0.50 -17.11
CA THR A 156 6.62 -0.47 -17.32
C THR A 156 5.51 0.11 -18.17
N LYS A 157 4.73 -0.77 -18.81
CA LYS A 157 3.51 -0.40 -19.55
C LYS A 157 2.32 -1.12 -18.92
N THR A 158 1.17 -0.46 -18.88
CA THR A 158 -0.09 -1.03 -18.40
C THR A 158 -0.59 -2.12 -19.35
N LYS A 159 -0.67 -3.37 -18.87
CA LYS A 159 -1.37 -4.47 -19.54
C LYS A 159 -2.06 -5.36 -18.52
N SER A 160 -3.37 -5.15 -18.36
CA SER A 160 -4.34 -5.96 -17.59
C SER A 160 -4.71 -5.44 -16.19
N VAL A 161 -5.72 -6.08 -15.60
CA VAL A 161 -6.29 -5.74 -14.29
C VAL A 161 -5.68 -6.67 -13.25
N THR A 162 -4.85 -6.13 -12.36
CA THR A 162 -4.31 -6.87 -11.22
C THR A 162 -5.31 -6.87 -10.05
N ARG A 163 -5.50 -8.03 -9.40
CA ARG A 163 -6.24 -8.13 -8.12
C ARG A 163 -5.48 -7.35 -7.03
N PRO A 164 -6.09 -6.32 -6.40
CA PRO A 164 -5.39 -5.51 -5.40
C PRO A 164 -5.14 -6.23 -4.07
N GLY A 165 -5.92 -7.27 -3.74
CA GLY A 165 -5.81 -8.03 -2.49
C GLY A 165 -4.40 -8.56 -2.23
N PRO A 166 -3.85 -9.44 -3.09
CA PRO A 166 -2.50 -9.99 -2.92
C PRO A 166 -1.42 -8.93 -2.82
N LEU A 167 -1.52 -7.86 -3.63
CA LEU A 167 -0.57 -6.76 -3.60
C LEU A 167 -0.57 -6.03 -2.24
N LEU A 168 -1.77 -5.73 -1.72
CA LEU A 168 -1.89 -5.14 -0.39
C LEU A 168 -1.35 -6.06 0.71
N ALA A 169 -1.52 -7.38 0.58
CA ALA A 169 -1.00 -8.35 1.54
C ALA A 169 0.55 -8.38 1.55
N LEU A 170 1.19 -8.15 0.40
CA LEU A 170 2.65 -7.97 0.31
C LEU A 170 3.10 -6.67 0.99
N ALA A 171 2.38 -5.56 0.80
CA ALA A 171 2.71 -4.27 1.41
C ALA A 171 2.44 -4.24 2.93
N PHE A 172 1.36 -4.90 3.36
CA PHE A 172 0.84 -4.87 4.72
C PHE A 172 0.56 -6.28 5.26
N PRO A 173 1.59 -7.15 5.39
CA PRO A 173 1.41 -8.55 5.78
C PRO A 173 0.87 -8.71 7.21
N GLU A 174 1.10 -7.73 8.09
CA GLU A 174 0.51 -7.69 9.43
C GLU A 174 -0.97 -7.30 9.42
N ARG A 175 -1.44 -6.66 8.33
CA ARG A 175 -2.82 -6.17 8.17
C ARG A 175 -3.68 -7.09 7.32
N VAL A 176 -3.28 -8.35 7.18
CA VAL A 176 -4.17 -9.41 6.69
C VAL A 176 -5.18 -9.70 7.80
N ALA A 177 -6.46 -9.56 7.49
CA ALA A 177 -7.55 -9.60 8.44
C ALA A 177 -8.46 -10.80 8.18
N ARG A 178 -8.85 -11.50 9.24
CA ARG A 178 -9.87 -12.55 9.20
C ARG A 178 -11.20 -12.02 9.72
N ARG A 179 -12.28 -12.42 9.07
CA ARG A 179 -13.65 -12.08 9.47
C ARG A 179 -13.96 -12.57 10.88
N GLY A 180 -14.48 -11.65 11.70
CA GLY A 180 -15.06 -11.93 13.01
C GLY A 180 -16.58 -11.80 12.97
N LYS A 181 -17.18 -11.30 14.07
CA LYS A 181 -18.63 -11.10 14.19
C LYS A 181 -19.02 -9.64 13.93
N LYS A 182 -20.21 -9.43 13.34
CA LYS A 182 -20.87 -8.11 13.19
C LYS A 182 -19.96 -7.04 12.55
N GLY A 183 -19.31 -7.36 11.42
CA GLY A 183 -18.44 -6.44 10.69
C GLY A 183 -17.09 -6.12 11.36
N ARG A 184 -16.73 -6.84 12.43
CA ARG A 184 -15.38 -6.79 13.03
C ARG A 184 -14.47 -7.79 12.36
N PHE A 185 -13.21 -7.41 12.19
CA PHE A 185 -12.15 -8.25 11.66
C PHE A 185 -10.97 -8.25 12.64
N VAL A 186 -10.24 -9.37 12.68
CA VAL A 186 -9.03 -9.54 13.47
C VAL A 186 -7.84 -9.56 12.52
N LEU A 187 -6.92 -8.63 12.70
CA LEU A 187 -5.68 -8.53 11.93
C LEU A 187 -4.67 -9.57 12.41
N ARG A 188 -3.66 -9.87 11.59
CA ARG A 188 -2.62 -10.85 11.92
C ARG A 188 -1.83 -10.47 13.17
N ASP A 189 -1.65 -9.18 13.42
CA ASP A 189 -1.02 -8.67 14.64
C ASP A 189 -1.91 -8.83 15.91
N GLY A 190 -3.09 -9.43 15.79
CA GLY A 190 -4.06 -9.65 16.88
C GLY A 190 -4.96 -8.44 17.15
N SER A 191 -4.71 -7.30 16.52
CA SER A 191 -5.54 -6.12 16.68
C SER A 191 -6.87 -6.26 15.96
N MET A 192 -7.89 -5.52 16.41
CA MET A 192 -9.23 -5.56 15.83
C MET A 192 -9.54 -4.29 15.05
N CYS A 193 -10.19 -4.45 13.89
CA CYS A 193 -10.73 -3.36 13.09
C CYS A 193 -12.21 -3.56 12.76
N THR A 194 -12.87 -2.48 12.35
CA THR A 194 -14.28 -2.47 11.94
C THR A 194 -14.38 -2.14 10.46
N VAL A 195 -15.13 -2.96 9.74
CA VAL A 195 -15.45 -2.75 8.32
C VAL A 195 -16.90 -2.31 8.23
N LYS A 196 -17.13 -1.14 7.63
CA LYS A 196 -18.49 -0.64 7.37
C LYS A 196 -18.98 -0.96 5.97
N ASP A 197 -18.06 -1.21 5.04
CA ASP A 197 -18.37 -1.59 3.67
C ASP A 197 -19.16 -2.91 3.61
N PRO A 198 -20.39 -2.92 3.07
CA PRO A 198 -21.26 -4.10 3.08
C PRO A 198 -20.80 -5.21 2.12
N VAL A 199 -19.96 -4.93 1.11
CA VAL A 199 -19.32 -6.00 0.32
C VAL A 199 -18.26 -6.66 1.17
N LEU A 200 -17.31 -5.87 1.65
CA LEU A 200 -16.14 -6.40 2.37
C LEU A 200 -16.51 -7.08 3.70
N GLN A 201 -17.63 -6.70 4.33
CA GLN A 201 -18.14 -7.39 5.53
C GLN A 201 -18.49 -8.87 5.31
N ASN A 202 -18.74 -9.27 4.06
CA ASN A 202 -19.09 -10.64 3.71
C ASN A 202 -17.89 -11.50 3.31
N GLU A 203 -16.73 -10.88 3.11
CA GLU A 203 -15.49 -11.56 2.75
C GLU A 203 -14.86 -12.21 3.98
N ASP A 204 -14.32 -13.42 3.82
CA ASP A 204 -13.68 -14.16 4.91
C ASP A 204 -12.31 -13.59 5.29
N PHE A 205 -11.57 -13.11 4.28
CA PHE A 205 -10.24 -12.53 4.44
C PHE A 205 -10.10 -11.23 3.66
N LEU A 206 -9.41 -10.27 4.27
CA LEU A 206 -9.15 -8.95 3.70
C LEU A 206 -7.67 -8.58 3.83
N ALA A 207 -7.12 -7.91 2.83
CA ALA A 207 -5.89 -7.15 2.95
C ALA A 207 -6.23 -5.68 3.23
N VAL A 208 -5.81 -5.15 4.38
CA VAL A 208 -6.15 -3.78 4.78
C VAL A 208 -5.00 -2.81 4.48
N GLY A 209 -5.21 -1.90 3.53
CA GLY A 209 -4.25 -0.86 3.17
C GLY A 209 -4.30 0.36 4.10
N ARG A 210 -5.50 0.82 4.48
CA ARG A 210 -5.68 2.03 5.29
C ARG A 210 -6.73 1.86 6.38
N LEU A 211 -6.37 2.34 7.57
CA LEU A 211 -7.20 2.41 8.78
C LEU A 211 -7.31 3.86 9.24
N LYS A 212 -8.48 4.24 9.77
CA LYS A 212 -8.66 5.47 10.53
C LYS A 212 -9.52 5.18 11.76
N ASN A 213 -8.97 5.40 12.95
CA ASN A 213 -9.65 5.12 14.22
C ASN A 213 -10.22 3.69 14.28
N LYS A 214 -9.40 2.68 13.90
CA LYS A 214 -9.78 1.26 13.78
C LYS A 214 -10.87 0.95 12.75
N VAL A 215 -11.33 1.93 11.96
CA VAL A 215 -12.26 1.71 10.84
C VAL A 215 -11.46 1.53 9.56
N VAL A 216 -11.76 0.47 8.81
CA VAL A 216 -11.17 0.22 7.49
C VAL A 216 -11.71 1.25 6.50
N THR A 217 -10.80 1.98 5.87
CA THR A 217 -11.14 2.96 4.82
C THR A 217 -10.64 2.54 3.45
N LEU A 218 -9.67 1.63 3.39
CA LEU A 218 -9.15 1.08 2.15
C LEU A 218 -8.69 -0.36 2.37
N ALA A 219 -9.30 -1.31 1.67
CA ALA A 219 -8.99 -2.72 1.72
C ALA A 219 -9.40 -3.43 0.43
N ALA A 220 -8.96 -4.67 0.27
CA ALA A 220 -9.37 -5.55 -0.82
C ALA A 220 -9.60 -6.98 -0.32
N PRO A 221 -10.50 -7.75 -0.94
CA PRO A 221 -10.71 -9.15 -0.62
C PRO A 221 -9.47 -10.00 -0.91
N LEU A 222 -9.29 -11.04 -0.09
CA LEU A 222 -8.27 -12.08 -0.26
C LEU A 222 -8.93 -13.46 -0.29
N LEU A 223 -8.41 -14.34 -1.13
CA LEU A 223 -8.74 -15.76 -1.05
C LEU A 223 -8.07 -16.40 0.17
N ALA A 224 -8.64 -17.50 0.66
CA ALA A 224 -8.06 -18.25 1.78
C ALA A 224 -6.63 -18.75 1.48
N SER A 225 -6.35 -19.17 0.24
CA SER A 225 -5.02 -19.59 -0.20
C SER A 225 -4.01 -18.44 -0.17
N GLU A 226 -4.42 -17.25 -0.63
CA GLU A 226 -3.61 -16.03 -0.60
C GLU A 226 -3.34 -15.60 0.86
N ALA A 227 -4.36 -15.65 1.71
CA ALA A 227 -4.25 -15.29 3.12
C ALA A 227 -3.39 -16.28 3.92
N ALA A 228 -3.41 -17.58 3.58
CA ALA A 228 -2.65 -18.63 4.29
C ALA A 228 -1.14 -18.36 4.32
N VAL A 229 -0.58 -17.89 3.19
CA VAL A 229 0.85 -17.48 3.07
C VAL A 229 1.22 -16.43 4.11
N HIS A 230 0.25 -15.59 4.48
CA HIS A 230 0.44 -14.51 5.43
C HIS A 230 -0.20 -14.79 6.79
N ILE A 231 -0.77 -15.94 7.10
CA ILE A 231 -1.37 -16.20 8.42
C ILE A 231 -0.62 -17.31 9.14
N LEU A 232 -0.12 -18.30 8.40
CA LEU A 232 0.66 -19.38 8.99
C LEU A 232 2.04 -18.85 9.43
N PRO A 233 2.56 -19.30 10.58
CA PRO A 233 3.96 -19.07 10.92
C PRO A 233 4.81 -19.83 9.90
N SER A 234 5.66 -19.09 9.18
CA SER A 234 6.81 -19.64 8.44
C SER A 234 7.84 -20.19 9.42
#